data_AF-A0A223ELQ3-F1
#
_entry.id   AF-A0A223ELQ3-F1
#
_cell.length_a   1.000
_cell.length_b   1.000
_cell.length_c   1.000
_cell.angle_alpha   90.00
_cell.angle_beta   90.00
_cell.angle_gamma   90.00
#
_symmetry.space_group_name_H-M   'P 1'
#
loop_
_entity.id
_entity.type
_entity.pdbx_description
1 polymer ?
#
loop_
_entity_poly.entity_id
_entity_poly.type
_entity_poly.pdbx_seq_one_letter_code
_entity_poly.pdbx_strand_id
1 'polypeptide(L)'
;MISGILQFEFLQNAFLTGIIIGAIAPLVGVFVVVRRMSMISDALSHVALAGIAFSLLLQKSFLSLAGLNPLYIGMAFSVGGSLFIEKLRGVYKHYQELAIPIIMSGGMGLSVIFISIADGFNTDLYGYLFGSVSAVSRADLYVILAVGIVVALMLTLLYKELFLLSFDEEHAKASGIPYKAIHFIFIVMVALVIAASMKIIGILLVSSLMTLPVAASLRFAKGFKQMIGYSVLFGEVSVIGGLFLSYNLDLAPGGTIVIIAVLILILSILFDKWKNR
;
A
#
# COMPACT_ATOMS: atom_id res chain seq x y z
N MET A 1 -25.95 5.42 8.37
CA MET A 1 -24.70 5.53 7.60
C MET A 1 -24.89 6.01 6.16
N ILE A 2 -25.77 5.40 5.34
CA ILE A 2 -25.99 5.82 3.93
C ILE A 2 -26.41 7.30 3.84
N SER A 3 -27.30 7.77 4.72
CA SER A 3 -27.68 9.18 4.81
C SER A 3 -26.53 10.09 5.29
N GLY A 4 -25.65 9.56 6.13
CA GLY A 4 -24.46 10.27 6.63
C GLY A 4 -23.36 10.42 5.57
N ILE A 5 -23.23 9.47 4.64
CA ILE A 5 -22.33 9.60 3.49
C ILE A 5 -22.76 10.78 2.63
N LEU A 6 -24.06 10.99 2.44
CA LEU A 6 -24.55 12.12 1.62
C LEU A 6 -24.44 13.48 2.34
N GLN A 7 -24.27 13.50 3.65
CA GLN A 7 -24.21 14.72 4.46
C GLN A 7 -22.79 15.13 4.87
N PHE A 8 -21.90 14.17 5.13
CA PHE A 8 -20.56 14.43 5.65
C PHE A 8 -19.48 14.27 4.58
N GLU A 9 -18.83 15.38 4.26
CA GLU A 9 -17.77 15.44 3.26
C GLU A 9 -16.59 14.52 3.58
N PHE A 10 -16.16 14.44 4.86
CA PHE A 10 -15.07 13.55 5.25
C PHE A 10 -15.41 12.08 5.00
N LEU A 11 -16.68 11.69 5.15
CA LEU A 11 -17.13 10.33 4.92
C LEU A 11 -17.16 10.01 3.42
N GLN A 12 -17.59 10.96 2.58
CA GLN A 12 -17.49 10.83 1.11
C GLN A 12 -16.04 10.66 0.67
N ASN A 13 -15.16 11.53 1.17
CA ASN A 13 -13.73 11.47 0.84
C ASN A 13 -13.14 10.13 1.26
N ALA A 14 -13.48 9.63 2.45
CA ALA A 14 -12.97 8.36 2.94
C ALA A 14 -13.44 7.16 2.12
N PHE A 15 -14.73 7.11 1.73
CA PHE A 15 -15.25 6.03 0.89
C PHE A 15 -14.69 6.07 -0.53
N LEU A 16 -14.63 7.26 -1.16
CA LEU A 16 -14.04 7.41 -2.51
C LEU A 16 -12.56 7.04 -2.52
N THR A 17 -11.81 7.53 -1.54
CA THR A 17 -10.39 7.21 -1.38
C THR A 17 -10.20 5.72 -1.08
N GLY A 18 -11.06 5.15 -0.23
CA GLY A 18 -11.08 3.75 0.12
C GLY A 18 -11.31 2.84 -1.10
N ILE A 19 -12.27 3.18 -1.97
CA ILE A 19 -12.51 2.45 -3.22
C ILE A 19 -11.27 2.55 -4.13
N ILE A 20 -10.70 3.73 -4.31
CA ILE A 20 -9.48 3.89 -5.14
C ILE A 20 -8.35 3.00 -4.60
N ILE A 21 -8.09 3.04 -3.29
CA ILE A 21 -7.06 2.22 -2.63
C ILE A 21 -7.40 0.72 -2.71
N GLY A 22 -8.65 0.36 -2.46
CA GLY A 22 -9.18 -1.00 -2.51
C GLY A 22 -9.04 -1.65 -3.87
N ALA A 23 -9.05 -0.85 -4.94
CA ALA A 23 -8.70 -1.31 -6.28
C ALA A 23 -7.19 -1.37 -6.52
N ILE A 24 -6.45 -0.27 -6.32
CA ILE A 24 -5.06 -0.16 -6.77
C ILE A 24 -4.09 -0.98 -5.91
N ALA A 25 -4.33 -1.12 -4.60
CA ALA A 25 -3.42 -1.83 -3.71
C ALA A 25 -3.39 -3.34 -4.01
N PRO A 26 -4.52 -4.06 -4.07
CA PRO A 26 -4.50 -5.46 -4.49
C PRO A 26 -4.05 -5.65 -5.94
N LEU A 27 -4.38 -4.70 -6.84
CA LEU A 27 -3.96 -4.75 -8.25
C LEU A 27 -2.43 -4.78 -8.39
N VAL A 28 -1.72 -3.87 -7.70
CA VAL A 28 -0.25 -3.90 -7.61
C VAL A 28 0.22 -5.13 -6.80
N GLY A 29 -0.52 -5.46 -5.74
CA GLY A 29 -0.29 -6.60 -4.86
C GLY A 29 -0.16 -7.93 -5.60
N VAL A 30 -0.97 -8.18 -6.64
CA VAL A 30 -0.88 -9.40 -7.45
C VAL A 30 0.53 -9.60 -8.00
N PHE A 31 1.12 -8.56 -8.58
CA PHE A 31 2.47 -8.62 -9.12
C PHE A 31 3.51 -8.74 -8.01
N VAL A 32 3.32 -8.07 -6.87
CA VAL A 32 4.25 -8.15 -5.74
C VAL A 32 4.30 -9.58 -5.17
N VAL A 33 3.14 -10.21 -4.99
CA VAL A 33 3.02 -11.56 -4.43
C VAL A 33 3.56 -12.60 -5.41
N VAL A 34 3.18 -12.55 -6.69
CA VAL A 34 3.66 -13.51 -7.70
C VAL A 34 5.18 -13.44 -7.86
N ARG A 35 5.76 -12.23 -7.77
CA ARG A 35 7.21 -12.02 -7.81
C ARG A 35 7.92 -12.29 -6.48
N ARG A 36 7.21 -12.78 -5.45
CA ARG A 36 7.74 -13.09 -4.11
C ARG A 36 8.39 -11.89 -3.40
N MET A 37 7.93 -10.67 -3.70
CA MET A 37 8.45 -9.44 -3.12
C MET A 37 7.52 -8.86 -2.04
N SER A 38 6.68 -9.68 -1.39
CA SER A 38 5.68 -9.20 -0.40
C SER A 38 6.30 -8.36 0.73
N MET A 39 7.52 -8.68 1.15
CA MET A 39 8.21 -7.93 2.20
C MET A 39 8.63 -6.52 1.79
N ILE A 40 8.65 -6.21 0.48
CA ILE A 40 8.98 -4.86 0.00
C ILE A 40 7.95 -3.84 0.45
N SER A 41 6.68 -4.24 0.54
CA SER A 41 5.63 -3.35 1.00
C SER A 41 5.77 -2.98 2.47
N ASP A 42 6.22 -3.90 3.31
CA ASP A 42 6.49 -3.61 4.72
C ASP A 42 7.67 -2.64 4.87
N ALA A 43 8.79 -2.92 4.18
CA ALA A 43 9.96 -2.06 4.24
C ALA A 43 9.65 -0.63 3.78
N LEU A 44 8.95 -0.47 2.66
CA LEU A 44 8.58 0.85 2.13
C LEU A 44 7.57 1.58 3.01
N SER A 45 6.72 0.85 3.73
CA SER A 45 5.79 1.42 4.72
C SER A 45 6.55 2.04 5.90
N HIS A 46 7.56 1.34 6.44
CA HIS A 46 8.41 1.90 7.51
C HIS A 46 9.24 3.10 7.06
N VAL A 47 9.68 3.13 5.79
CA VAL A 47 10.33 4.32 5.24
C VAL A 47 9.33 5.46 5.03
N ALA A 48 8.08 5.16 4.63
CA ALA A 48 7.01 6.17 4.54
C ALA A 48 6.75 6.83 5.89
N LEU A 49 6.69 6.01 6.95
CA LEU A 49 6.54 6.48 8.33
C LEU A 49 7.67 7.44 8.72
N ALA A 50 8.92 7.16 8.32
CA ALA A 50 10.04 8.06 8.57
C ALA A 50 9.82 9.41 7.89
N GLY A 51 9.32 9.43 6.65
CA GLY A 51 8.98 10.65 5.93
C GLY A 51 7.86 11.46 6.59
N ILE A 52 6.82 10.79 7.09
CA ILE A 52 5.73 11.45 7.81
C ILE A 52 6.21 12.02 9.13
N ALA A 53 6.95 11.22 9.92
CA ALA A 53 7.54 11.67 11.18
C ALA A 53 8.47 12.87 10.95
N PHE A 54 9.25 12.84 9.88
CA PHE A 54 10.09 13.97 9.45
C PHE A 54 9.25 15.21 9.07
N SER A 55 8.15 15.02 8.32
CA SER A 55 7.24 16.11 7.97
C SER A 55 6.60 16.75 9.21
N LEU A 56 6.15 15.95 10.17
CA LEU A 56 5.55 16.44 11.41
C LEU A 56 6.59 17.19 12.26
N LEU A 57 7.83 16.69 12.31
CA LEU A 57 8.94 17.39 12.95
C LEU A 57 9.20 18.75 12.27
N LEU A 58 9.26 18.80 10.94
CA LEU A 58 9.48 20.04 10.20
C LEU A 58 8.37 21.08 10.43
N GLN A 59 7.11 20.66 10.44
CA GLN A 59 5.98 21.54 10.74
C GLN A 59 6.09 22.17 12.14
N LYS A 60 6.59 21.40 13.11
CA LYS A 60 6.80 21.87 14.48
C LYS A 60 8.01 22.81 14.61
N SER A 61 9.11 22.49 13.94
CA SER A 61 10.36 23.26 14.00
C SER A 61 10.33 24.53 13.16
N PHE A 62 9.59 24.55 12.04
CA PHE A 62 9.53 25.67 11.11
C PHE A 62 8.08 26.07 10.84
N LEU A 63 7.66 27.21 11.41
CA LEU A 63 6.30 27.74 11.24
C LEU A 63 5.95 28.01 9.76
N SER A 64 6.94 28.33 8.92
CA SER A 64 6.78 28.52 7.48
C SER A 64 6.41 27.24 6.72
N LEU A 65 6.68 26.06 7.31
CA LEU A 65 6.40 24.74 6.73
C LEU A 65 5.11 24.12 7.30
N ALA A 66 4.36 24.82 8.15
CA ALA A 66 3.15 24.32 8.79
C ALA A 66 2.05 23.85 7.79
N GLY A 67 2.09 24.31 6.54
CA GLY A 67 1.15 23.89 5.49
C GLY A 67 1.60 22.69 4.64
N LEU A 68 2.79 22.12 4.88
CA LEU A 68 3.26 20.97 4.09
C LEU A 68 2.41 19.75 4.39
N ASN A 69 1.79 19.16 3.37
CA ASN A 69 1.03 17.92 3.56
C ASN A 69 1.99 16.74 3.82
N PRO A 70 1.87 16.02 4.97
CA PRO A 70 2.72 14.88 5.30
C PRO A 70 2.72 13.77 4.25
N LEU A 71 1.65 13.66 3.46
CA LEU A 71 1.54 12.71 2.37
C LEU A 71 2.65 12.88 1.33
N TYR A 72 3.01 14.11 0.96
CA TYR A 72 4.04 14.35 -0.06
C TYR A 72 5.43 13.94 0.41
N ILE A 73 5.76 14.24 1.67
CA ILE A 73 7.06 13.86 2.24
C ILE A 73 7.13 12.36 2.46
N GLY A 74 6.03 11.73 2.91
CA GLY A 74 5.91 10.27 2.97
C GLY A 74 6.15 9.62 1.61
N MET A 75 5.51 10.11 0.55
CA MET A 75 5.74 9.66 -0.83
C MET A 75 7.20 9.83 -1.26
N ALA A 76 7.80 11.01 -1.01
CA ALA A 76 9.19 11.27 -1.37
C ALA A 76 10.15 10.31 -0.66
N PHE A 77 9.94 10.05 0.63
CA PHE A 77 10.72 9.09 1.40
C PHE A 77 10.52 7.66 0.90
N SER A 78 9.29 7.22 0.63
CA SER A 78 9.04 5.88 0.09
C SER A 78 9.69 5.70 -1.28
N VAL A 79 9.60 6.69 -2.18
CA VAL A 79 10.28 6.64 -3.48
C VAL A 79 11.80 6.65 -3.30
N GLY A 80 12.34 7.46 -2.39
CA GLY A 80 13.76 7.43 -2.02
C GLY A 80 14.19 6.06 -1.49
N GLY A 81 13.43 5.48 -0.55
CA GLY A 81 13.65 4.14 -0.01
C GLY A 81 13.62 3.07 -1.09
N SER A 82 12.71 3.19 -2.05
CA SER A 82 12.60 2.30 -3.20
C SER A 82 13.88 2.27 -4.05
N LEU A 83 14.48 3.45 -4.27
CA LEU A 83 15.77 3.61 -4.96
C LEU A 83 16.92 2.98 -4.16
N PHE A 84 16.93 3.19 -2.84
CA PHE A 84 17.95 2.60 -1.97
C PHE A 84 17.86 1.08 -1.90
N ILE A 85 16.65 0.51 -1.85
CA ILE A 85 16.44 -0.94 -1.93
C ILE A 85 17.07 -1.47 -3.21
N GLU A 86 16.73 -0.89 -4.37
CA GLU A 86 17.25 -1.37 -5.65
C GLU A 86 18.78 -1.26 -5.75
N LYS A 87 19.35 -0.15 -5.25
CA LYS A 87 20.81 0.03 -5.19
C LYS A 87 21.47 -1.02 -4.29
N LEU A 88 20.90 -1.31 -3.12
CA LEU A 88 21.40 -2.33 -2.20
C LEU A 88 21.30 -3.74 -2.79
N ARG A 89 20.22 -4.06 -3.51
CA ARG A 89 20.09 -5.35 -4.24
C ARG A 89 21.17 -5.51 -5.32
N GLY A 90 21.62 -4.41 -5.91
CA GLY A 90 22.75 -4.39 -6.84
C GLY A 90 24.12 -4.60 -6.18
N VAL A 91 24.28 -4.14 -4.92
CA VAL A 91 25.51 -4.35 -4.13
C VAL A 91 25.56 -5.77 -3.57
N TYR A 92 24.47 -6.24 -2.95
CA TYR A 92 24.34 -7.59 -2.38
C TYR A 92 23.77 -8.59 -3.39
N LYS A 93 24.42 -8.77 -4.55
CA LYS A 93 23.89 -9.60 -5.66
C LYS A 93 23.52 -11.03 -5.26
N HIS A 94 24.26 -11.64 -4.33
CA HIS A 94 24.01 -13.02 -3.88
C HIS A 94 23.03 -13.11 -2.69
N TYR A 95 22.71 -11.97 -2.07
CA TYR A 95 21.84 -11.88 -0.89
C TYR A 95 20.89 -10.68 -1.03
N GLN A 96 20.20 -10.59 -2.17
CA GLN A 96 19.33 -9.45 -2.50
C GLN A 96 18.19 -9.27 -1.47
N GLU A 97 17.79 -10.35 -0.82
CA GLU A 97 16.81 -10.35 0.26
C GLU A 97 17.26 -9.53 1.48
N LEU A 98 18.57 -9.26 1.66
CA LEU A 98 19.09 -8.42 2.75
C LEU A 98 18.76 -6.94 2.56
N ALA A 99 18.54 -6.48 1.32
CA ALA A 99 18.26 -5.07 1.06
C ALA A 99 16.98 -4.60 1.77
N ILE A 100 15.95 -5.46 1.81
CA ILE A 100 14.66 -5.19 2.42
C ILE A 100 14.77 -4.97 3.95
N PRO A 101 15.28 -5.92 4.76
CA PRO A 101 15.41 -5.74 6.20
C PRO A 101 16.37 -4.61 6.59
N ILE A 102 17.43 -4.35 5.82
CA ILE A 102 18.33 -3.21 6.04
C ILE A 102 17.55 -1.89 5.93
N ILE A 103 16.80 -1.71 4.86
CA ILE A 103 16.00 -0.50 4.63
C ILE A 103 14.83 -0.40 5.61
N MET A 104 14.18 -1.51 5.92
CA MET A 104 13.13 -1.56 6.93
C MET A 104 13.64 -1.11 8.30
N SER A 105 14.78 -1.64 8.74
CA SER A 105 15.40 -1.30 10.02
C SER A 105 15.86 0.17 10.04
N GLY A 106 16.44 0.65 8.93
CA GLY A 106 16.82 2.05 8.77
C GLY A 106 15.62 2.99 8.80
N GLY A 107 14.56 2.68 8.06
CA GLY A 107 13.31 3.46 8.04
C GLY A 107 12.64 3.49 9.42
N MET A 108 12.58 2.35 10.10
CA MET A 108 12.00 2.29 11.45
C MET A 108 12.85 3.03 12.47
N GLY A 109 14.18 2.88 12.43
CA GLY A 109 15.10 3.63 13.29
C GLY A 109 14.97 5.15 13.10
N LEU A 110 14.95 5.61 11.84
CA LEU A 110 14.73 7.03 11.52
C LEU A 110 13.36 7.52 11.98
N SER A 111 12.30 6.72 11.79
CA SER A 111 10.96 7.03 12.27
C SER A 111 10.96 7.31 13.77
N VAL A 112 11.52 6.40 14.56
CA VAL A 112 11.56 6.53 16.03
C VAL A 112 12.37 7.74 16.47
N ILE A 113 13.51 8.02 15.82
CA ILE A 113 14.32 9.22 16.11
C ILE A 113 13.51 10.49 15.84
N PHE A 114 12.87 10.62 14.67
CA PHE A 114 12.08 11.81 14.35
C PHE A 114 10.87 11.98 15.27
N ILE A 115 10.18 10.89 15.62
CA ILE A 115 9.06 10.90 16.57
C ILE A 115 9.54 11.36 17.96
N SER A 116 10.68 10.86 18.42
CA SER A 116 11.25 11.22 19.72
C SER A 116 11.59 12.71 19.80
N ILE A 117 12.19 13.26 18.75
CA ILE A 117 12.52 14.69 18.68
C ILE A 117 11.24 15.56 18.58
N ALA A 118 10.17 15.04 17.99
CA ALA A 118 8.91 15.74 17.84
C ALA A 118 8.02 15.78 19.12
N ASP A 119 8.52 15.34 20.26
CA ASP A 119 7.81 15.14 21.54
C ASP A 119 6.71 14.05 21.52
N GLY A 120 6.92 12.98 20.74
CA GLY A 120 6.16 11.73 20.89
C GLY A 120 4.91 11.57 20.02
N PHE A 121 4.08 10.60 20.41
CA PHE A 121 2.93 10.11 19.66
C PHE A 121 1.71 11.04 19.80
N ASN A 122 1.58 12.02 18.89
CA ASN A 122 0.37 12.83 18.78
C ASN A 122 -0.80 12.03 18.16
N THR A 123 -2.03 12.50 18.37
CA THR A 123 -3.26 11.91 17.82
C THR A 123 -3.22 11.78 16.29
N ASP A 124 -2.54 12.71 15.61
CA ASP A 124 -2.38 12.67 14.16
C ASP A 124 -1.51 11.49 13.71
N LEU A 125 -0.41 11.21 14.42
CA LEU A 125 0.48 10.10 14.11
C LEU A 125 -0.21 8.75 14.29
N TYR A 126 -1.03 8.61 15.32
CA TYR A 126 -1.85 7.42 15.53
C TYR A 126 -2.77 7.16 14.34
N GLY A 127 -3.42 8.21 13.82
CA GLY A 127 -4.25 8.14 12.61
C GLY A 127 -3.48 7.69 11.35
N TYR A 128 -2.20 8.07 11.21
CA TYR A 128 -1.36 7.60 10.10
C TYR A 128 -0.90 6.15 10.27
N LEU A 129 -0.69 5.66 11.49
CA LEU A 129 -0.28 4.28 11.73
C LEU A 129 -1.39 3.26 11.46
N PHE A 130 -2.61 3.57 11.91
CA PHE A 130 -3.75 2.63 11.91
C PHE A 130 -4.90 3.03 10.98
N GLY A 131 -4.76 4.17 10.28
CA GLY A 131 -5.79 4.72 9.40
C GLY A 131 -6.87 5.47 10.15
N SER A 132 -7.45 6.48 9.50
CA SER A 132 -8.58 7.24 10.05
C SER A 132 -9.48 7.78 8.94
N VAL A 133 -10.79 7.53 9.06
CA VAL A 133 -11.82 8.03 8.12
C VAL A 133 -11.81 9.57 8.10
N SER A 134 -11.55 10.21 9.24
CA SER A 134 -11.59 11.67 9.37
C SER A 134 -10.30 12.36 8.91
N ALA A 135 -9.22 11.60 8.67
CA ALA A 135 -7.91 12.16 8.31
C ALA A 135 -7.76 12.53 6.83
N VAL A 136 -8.76 12.21 5.99
CA VAL A 136 -8.72 12.43 4.55
C VAL A 136 -9.38 13.74 4.16
N SER A 137 -8.57 14.70 3.72
CA SER A 137 -9.04 15.95 3.13
C SER A 137 -9.37 15.78 1.63
N ARG A 138 -10.10 16.73 1.04
CA ARG A 138 -10.31 16.75 -0.42
C ARG A 138 -9.01 16.82 -1.21
N ALA A 139 -8.02 17.55 -0.71
CA ALA A 139 -6.71 17.64 -1.36
C ALA A 139 -6.04 16.26 -1.40
N ASP A 140 -6.12 15.49 -0.32
CA ASP A 140 -5.61 14.11 -0.29
C ASP A 140 -6.35 13.20 -1.26
N LEU A 141 -7.68 13.30 -1.33
CA LEU A 141 -8.49 12.54 -2.28
C LEU A 141 -8.01 12.79 -3.72
N TYR A 142 -7.78 14.05 -4.11
CA TYR A 142 -7.30 14.35 -5.47
C TYR A 142 -5.89 13.82 -5.73
N VAL A 143 -5.00 13.88 -4.74
CA VAL A 143 -3.64 13.30 -4.84
C VAL A 143 -3.73 11.78 -5.00
N ILE A 144 -4.54 11.11 -4.18
CA ILE A 144 -4.71 9.66 -4.21
C ILE A 144 -5.39 9.22 -5.51
N LEU A 145 -6.36 9.98 -6.00
CA LEU A 145 -6.98 9.77 -7.31
C LEU A 145 -5.95 9.91 -8.43
N ALA A 146 -5.13 10.96 -8.42
CA ALA A 146 -4.08 11.15 -9.42
C ALA A 146 -3.06 10.00 -9.40
N VAL A 147 -2.59 9.59 -8.21
CA VAL A 147 -1.71 8.42 -8.04
C VAL A 147 -2.39 7.15 -8.56
N GLY A 148 -3.66 6.94 -8.23
CA GLY A 148 -4.42 5.77 -8.69
C GLY A 148 -4.54 5.72 -10.21
N ILE A 149 -4.82 6.86 -10.86
CA ILE A 149 -4.87 6.95 -12.33
C ILE A 149 -3.49 6.67 -12.93
N VAL A 150 -2.42 7.27 -12.40
CA VAL A 150 -1.05 7.06 -12.91
C VAL A 150 -0.64 5.60 -12.77
N VAL A 151 -0.89 4.98 -11.62
CA VAL A 151 -0.57 3.57 -11.38
C VAL A 151 -1.39 2.65 -12.27
N ALA A 152 -2.70 2.87 -12.38
CA ALA A 152 -3.56 2.09 -13.27
C ALA A 152 -3.11 2.21 -14.73
N LEU A 153 -2.82 3.42 -15.20
CA LEU A 153 -2.31 3.65 -16.55
C LEU A 153 -0.98 2.92 -16.78
N MET A 154 0.00 3.07 -15.89
CA MET A 154 1.30 2.42 -16.02
C MET A 154 1.19 0.89 -15.97
N LEU A 155 0.32 0.34 -15.12
CA LEU A 155 0.06 -1.10 -15.10
C LEU A 155 -0.60 -1.60 -16.38
N THR A 156 -1.52 -0.84 -16.98
CA THR A 156 -2.14 -1.23 -18.26
C THR A 156 -1.15 -1.17 -19.42
N LEU A 157 -0.31 -0.13 -19.46
CA LEU A 157 0.72 0.05 -20.50
C LEU A 157 1.81 -1.01 -20.39
N LEU A 158 2.28 -1.30 -19.17
CA LEU A 158 3.37 -2.24 -18.89
C LEU A 158 2.87 -3.65 -18.55
N TYR A 159 1.59 -3.95 -18.80
CA TYR A 159 0.97 -5.21 -18.38
C TYR A 159 1.72 -6.43 -18.94
N LYS A 160 2.09 -6.39 -20.23
CA LYS A 160 2.73 -7.51 -20.93
C LYS A 160 4.12 -7.78 -20.37
N GLU A 161 4.86 -6.71 -20.15
CA GLU A 161 6.23 -6.71 -19.64
C GLU A 161 6.25 -7.18 -18.18
N LEU A 162 5.38 -6.62 -17.33
CA LEU A 162 5.25 -7.04 -15.93
C LEU A 162 4.78 -8.48 -15.81
N PHE A 163 3.85 -8.91 -16.66
CA PHE A 163 3.40 -10.29 -16.72
C PHE A 163 4.56 -11.23 -17.08
N LEU A 164 5.27 -10.97 -18.18
CA LEU A 164 6.36 -11.83 -18.61
C LEU A 164 7.49 -11.90 -17.57
N LEU A 165 7.87 -10.74 -17.01
CA LEU A 165 8.86 -10.66 -15.94
C LEU A 165 8.44 -11.37 -14.64
N SER A 166 7.15 -11.60 -14.43
CA SER A 166 6.67 -12.29 -13.22
C SER A 166 6.69 -13.81 -13.35
N PHE A 167 6.65 -14.35 -14.56
CA PHE A 167 6.59 -15.79 -14.82
C PHE A 167 7.88 -16.35 -15.44
N ASP A 168 8.54 -15.59 -16.30
CA ASP A 168 9.79 -15.98 -16.96
C ASP A 168 10.72 -14.77 -17.15
N GLU A 169 11.54 -14.53 -16.12
CA GLU A 169 12.49 -13.41 -16.12
C GLU A 169 13.63 -13.59 -17.14
N GLU A 170 14.06 -14.82 -17.38
CA GLU A 170 15.15 -15.12 -18.33
C GLU A 170 14.69 -14.89 -19.77
N HIS A 171 13.51 -15.39 -20.13
CA HIS A 171 12.93 -15.19 -21.45
C HIS A 171 12.61 -13.71 -21.71
N ALA A 172 12.11 -12.98 -20.70
CA ALA A 172 11.88 -11.55 -20.83
C ALA A 172 13.18 -10.79 -21.13
N LYS A 173 14.28 -11.10 -20.42
CA LYS A 173 15.60 -10.51 -20.68
C LYS A 173 16.12 -10.85 -22.07
N ALA A 174 15.98 -12.11 -22.50
CA ALA A 174 16.38 -12.56 -23.83
C ALA A 174 15.56 -11.87 -24.95
N SER A 175 14.30 -11.55 -24.67
CA SER A 175 13.39 -10.85 -25.60
C SER A 175 13.63 -9.34 -25.71
N GLY A 176 14.68 -8.82 -25.06
CA GLY A 176 15.05 -7.40 -25.13
C GLY A 176 14.25 -6.48 -24.19
N ILE A 177 13.46 -7.04 -23.26
CA ILE A 177 12.71 -6.24 -22.29
C ILE A 177 13.70 -5.58 -21.32
N PRO A 178 13.64 -4.25 -21.12
CA PRO A 178 14.56 -3.55 -20.23
C PRO A 178 14.21 -3.79 -18.76
N TYR A 179 14.59 -4.97 -18.24
CA TYR A 179 14.30 -5.46 -16.89
C TYR A 179 14.48 -4.39 -15.82
N LYS A 180 15.63 -3.72 -15.80
CA LYS A 180 15.97 -2.74 -14.75
C LYS A 180 15.02 -1.54 -14.74
N ALA A 181 14.64 -1.04 -15.92
CA ALA A 181 13.76 0.12 -16.02
C ALA A 181 12.33 -0.24 -15.58
N ILE A 182 11.81 -1.37 -16.04
CA ILE A 182 10.44 -1.82 -15.69
C ILE A 182 10.37 -2.20 -14.21
N HIS A 183 11.41 -2.86 -13.69
CA HIS A 183 11.47 -3.17 -12.27
C HIS A 183 11.52 -1.92 -11.42
N PHE A 184 12.32 -0.93 -11.81
CA PHE A 184 12.39 0.36 -11.12
C PHE A 184 11.03 1.07 -11.09
N ILE A 185 10.37 1.20 -12.25
CA ILE A 185 9.02 1.78 -12.36
C ILE A 185 8.04 1.01 -11.45
N PHE A 186 8.13 -0.32 -11.43
CA PHE A 186 7.29 -1.15 -10.58
C PHE A 186 7.46 -0.87 -9.09
N ILE A 187 8.70 -0.80 -8.60
CA ILE A 187 8.95 -0.50 -7.18
C ILE A 187 8.49 0.93 -6.84
N VAL A 188 8.66 1.91 -7.74
CA VAL A 188 8.14 3.27 -7.55
C VAL A 188 6.61 3.27 -7.47
N MET A 189 5.92 2.53 -8.34
CA MET A 189 4.45 2.37 -8.24
C MET A 189 4.03 1.78 -6.89
N VAL A 190 4.71 0.74 -6.43
CA VAL A 190 4.47 0.13 -5.11
C VAL A 190 4.65 1.18 -4.00
N ALA A 191 5.74 1.94 -4.02
CA ALA A 191 6.02 3.00 -3.05
C ALA A 191 4.92 4.08 -3.01
N LEU A 192 4.46 4.52 -4.19
CA LEU A 192 3.39 5.51 -4.31
C LEU A 192 2.05 4.99 -3.78
N VAL A 193 1.68 3.75 -4.13
CA VAL A 193 0.46 3.11 -3.63
C VAL A 193 0.50 2.98 -2.11
N ILE A 194 1.64 2.60 -1.55
CA ILE A 194 1.79 2.47 -0.09
C ILE A 194 1.57 3.80 0.61
N ALA A 195 2.27 4.84 0.14
CA ALA A 195 2.14 6.18 0.72
C ALA A 195 0.71 6.74 0.54
N ALA A 196 0.08 6.52 -0.62
CA ALA A 196 -1.31 6.93 -0.86
C ALA A 196 -2.30 6.19 0.06
N SER A 197 -2.01 4.93 0.40
CA SER A 197 -2.92 4.08 1.19
C SER A 197 -2.90 4.37 2.69
N MET A 198 -1.89 5.12 3.17
CA MET A 198 -1.63 5.33 4.59
C MET A 198 -2.78 5.99 5.37
N LYS A 199 -3.52 6.91 4.74
CA LYS A 199 -4.56 7.67 5.45
C LYS A 199 -5.80 6.84 5.77
N ILE A 200 -6.16 5.89 4.90
CA ILE A 200 -7.33 5.03 5.07
C ILE A 200 -6.97 3.74 5.82
N ILE A 201 -5.91 3.05 5.39
CA ILE A 201 -5.56 1.72 5.90
C ILE A 201 -4.61 1.81 7.09
N GLY A 202 -3.76 2.84 7.13
CA GLY A 202 -2.68 2.93 8.09
C GLY A 202 -1.41 2.22 7.61
N ILE A 203 -0.27 2.86 7.83
CA ILE A 203 1.04 2.42 7.32
C ILE A 203 1.39 0.99 7.76
N LEU A 204 1.03 0.62 8.99
CA LEU A 204 1.36 -0.71 9.53
C LEU A 204 0.54 -1.83 8.90
N LEU A 205 -0.54 -1.48 8.19
CA LEU A 205 -1.57 -2.41 7.74
C LEU A 205 -1.71 -2.43 6.21
N VAL A 206 -1.07 -1.50 5.50
CA VAL A 206 -1.13 -1.41 4.02
C VAL A 206 -0.68 -2.71 3.36
N SER A 207 0.41 -3.33 3.83
CA SER A 207 0.92 -4.58 3.27
C SER A 207 -0.09 -5.72 3.36
N SER A 208 -0.91 -5.73 4.41
CA SER A 208 -1.98 -6.71 4.59
C SER A 208 -3.06 -6.56 3.51
N LEU A 209 -3.50 -5.32 3.21
CA LEU A 209 -4.45 -5.10 2.10
C LEU A 209 -3.82 -5.45 0.74
N MET A 210 -2.52 -5.24 0.58
CA MET A 210 -1.82 -5.56 -0.66
C MET A 210 -1.65 -7.08 -0.87
N THR A 211 -1.59 -7.87 0.21
CA THR A 211 -1.22 -9.30 0.13
C THR A 211 -2.37 -10.26 0.43
N LEU A 212 -3.24 -9.98 1.41
CA LEU A 212 -4.30 -10.89 1.84
C LEU A 212 -5.40 -11.11 0.78
N PRO A 213 -5.94 -10.07 0.11
CA PRO A 213 -6.91 -10.28 -0.97
C PRO A 213 -6.32 -11.06 -2.15
N VAL A 214 -5.03 -10.84 -2.43
CA VAL A 214 -4.29 -11.61 -3.44
C VAL A 214 -4.16 -13.08 -3.02
N ALA A 215 -3.79 -13.34 -1.76
CA ALA A 215 -3.71 -14.69 -1.22
C ALA A 215 -5.05 -15.42 -1.27
N ALA A 216 -6.17 -14.73 -1.01
CA ALA A 216 -7.51 -15.29 -1.15
C ALA A 216 -7.85 -15.57 -2.63
N SER A 217 -7.47 -14.67 -3.54
CA SER A 217 -7.71 -14.81 -4.98
C SER A 217 -7.00 -16.03 -5.59
N LEU A 218 -5.81 -16.38 -5.08
CA LEU A 218 -5.02 -17.54 -5.52
C LEU A 218 -5.76 -18.87 -5.35
N ARG A 219 -6.72 -18.95 -4.42
CA ARG A 219 -7.53 -20.17 -4.19
C ARG A 219 -8.59 -20.41 -5.27
N PHE A 220 -9.05 -19.35 -5.93
CA PHE A 220 -10.15 -19.44 -6.89
C PHE A 220 -9.72 -19.19 -8.33
N ALA A 221 -8.63 -18.45 -8.54
CA ALA A 221 -8.19 -18.05 -9.85
C ALA A 221 -7.56 -19.21 -10.64
N LYS A 222 -8.06 -19.44 -11.85
CA LYS A 222 -7.50 -20.39 -12.83
C LYS A 222 -6.52 -19.73 -13.80
N GLY A 223 -6.39 -18.41 -13.76
CA GLY A 223 -5.49 -17.64 -14.61
C GLY A 223 -5.21 -16.25 -14.05
N PHE A 224 -4.19 -15.60 -14.57
CA PHE A 224 -3.67 -14.34 -14.02
C PHE A 224 -4.68 -13.18 -14.07
N LYS A 225 -5.42 -13.04 -15.18
CA LYS A 225 -6.49 -12.03 -15.29
C LYS A 225 -7.61 -12.25 -14.27
N GLN A 226 -7.94 -13.52 -14.00
CA GLN A 226 -8.94 -13.87 -13.01
C GLN A 226 -8.43 -13.60 -11.58
N MET A 227 -7.15 -13.84 -11.33
CA MET A 227 -6.48 -13.50 -10.07
C MET A 227 -6.56 -12.00 -9.80
N ILE A 228 -6.26 -11.16 -10.80
CA ILE A 228 -6.42 -9.70 -10.71
C ILE A 228 -7.86 -9.33 -10.36
N GLY A 229 -8.84 -9.86 -11.09
CA GLY A 229 -10.26 -9.55 -10.86
C GLY A 229 -10.73 -9.91 -9.44
N TYR A 230 -10.40 -11.12 -8.97
CA TYR A 230 -10.78 -11.55 -7.62
C TYR A 230 -10.01 -10.82 -6.52
N SER A 231 -8.74 -10.51 -6.74
CA SER A 231 -7.93 -9.76 -5.78
C SER A 231 -8.50 -8.36 -5.54
N VAL A 232 -8.86 -7.65 -6.62
CA VAL A 232 -9.52 -6.34 -6.54
C VAL A 232 -10.89 -6.48 -5.86
N LEU A 233 -11.71 -7.46 -6.26
CA LEU A 233 -13.02 -7.67 -5.65
C LEU A 233 -12.95 -7.94 -4.14
N PHE A 234 -12.02 -8.79 -3.69
CA PHE A 234 -11.82 -9.05 -2.27
C PHE A 234 -11.25 -7.84 -1.53
N GLY A 235 -10.39 -7.05 -2.18
CA GLY A 235 -9.89 -5.80 -1.63
C GLY A 235 -11.00 -4.77 -1.41
N GLU A 236 -11.84 -4.55 -2.42
CA GLU A 236 -13.00 -3.66 -2.34
C GLU A 236 -13.98 -4.08 -1.24
N VAL A 237 -14.32 -5.36 -1.17
CA VAL A 237 -15.19 -5.90 -0.11
C VAL A 237 -14.57 -5.65 1.27
N SER A 238 -13.25 -5.83 1.40
CA SER A 238 -12.54 -5.57 2.66
C SER A 238 -12.58 -4.09 3.05
N VAL A 239 -12.34 -3.18 2.09
CA VAL A 239 -12.32 -1.74 2.37
C VAL A 239 -13.72 -1.20 2.63
N ILE A 240 -14.69 -1.49 1.77
CA ILE A 240 -16.07 -1.01 1.91
C ILE A 240 -16.70 -1.60 3.18
N GLY A 241 -16.57 -2.92 3.38
CA GLY A 241 -17.06 -3.58 4.58
C GLY A 241 -16.36 -3.07 5.84
N GLY A 242 -15.06 -2.81 5.76
CA GLY A 242 -14.24 -2.36 6.88
C GLY A 242 -14.58 -0.93 7.30
N LEU A 243 -14.70 -0.01 6.34
CA LEU A 243 -15.14 1.36 6.59
C LEU A 243 -16.58 1.40 7.11
N PHE A 244 -17.47 0.54 6.59
CA PHE A 244 -18.84 0.46 7.07
C PHE A 244 -18.90 -0.01 8.52
N LEU A 245 -18.24 -1.12 8.85
CA LEU A 245 -18.23 -1.65 10.21
C LEU A 245 -17.50 -0.73 11.18
N SER A 246 -16.37 -0.14 10.76
CA SER A 246 -15.60 0.76 11.62
C SER A 246 -16.41 1.98 12.03
N TYR A 247 -17.21 2.54 11.11
CA TYR A 247 -18.06 3.69 11.41
C TYR A 247 -19.23 3.35 12.36
N ASN A 248 -19.89 2.19 12.19
CA ASN A 248 -21.04 1.85 13.04
C ASN A 248 -20.63 1.35 14.43
N LEU A 249 -19.46 0.71 14.54
CA LEU A 249 -18.97 0.09 15.77
C LEU A 249 -17.90 0.93 16.49
N ASP A 250 -17.59 2.13 15.98
CA ASP A 250 -16.54 3.03 16.49
C ASP A 250 -15.17 2.33 16.63
N LEU A 251 -14.79 1.57 15.60
CA LEU A 251 -13.53 0.82 15.54
C LEU A 251 -12.48 1.54 14.69
N ALA A 252 -11.21 1.19 14.90
CA ALA A 252 -10.12 1.62 14.03
C ALA A 252 -10.34 1.10 12.59
N PRO A 253 -10.42 1.98 11.57
CA PRO A 253 -10.73 1.59 10.19
C PRO A 253 -9.74 0.60 9.60
N GLY A 254 -8.44 0.90 9.68
CA GLY A 254 -7.39 0.03 9.14
C GLY A 254 -7.43 -1.37 9.72
N GLY A 255 -7.55 -1.48 11.05
CA GLY A 255 -7.66 -2.77 11.74
C GLY A 255 -8.89 -3.56 11.28
N THR A 256 -10.04 -2.90 11.16
CA THR A 256 -11.29 -3.53 10.71
C THR A 256 -11.17 -4.05 9.27
N ILE A 257 -10.58 -3.26 8.36
CA ILE A 257 -10.36 -3.65 6.96
C ILE A 257 -9.46 -4.90 6.88
N VAL A 258 -8.37 -4.93 7.65
CA VAL A 258 -7.45 -6.08 7.68
C VAL A 258 -8.13 -7.32 8.24
N ILE A 259 -8.90 -7.21 9.32
CA ILE A 259 -9.63 -8.35 9.88
C ILE A 259 -10.63 -8.93 8.86
N ILE A 260 -11.33 -8.09 8.11
CA ILE A 260 -12.20 -8.57 7.03
C ILE A 260 -11.39 -9.27 5.93
N ALA A 261 -10.25 -8.73 5.51
CA ALA A 261 -9.39 -9.38 4.53
C ALA A 261 -8.89 -10.76 5.01
N VAL A 262 -8.55 -10.88 6.31
CA VAL A 262 -8.19 -12.16 6.94
C VAL A 262 -9.38 -13.11 6.94
N LEU A 263 -10.59 -12.64 7.28
CA LEU A 263 -11.80 -13.46 7.24
C LEU A 263 -12.09 -13.97 5.83
N ILE A 264 -11.97 -13.13 4.80
CA ILE A 264 -12.11 -13.52 3.39
C ILE A 264 -11.08 -14.60 3.04
N LEU A 265 -9.83 -14.45 3.46
CA LEU A 265 -8.79 -15.47 3.26
C LEU A 265 -9.15 -16.80 3.94
N ILE A 266 -9.56 -16.79 5.21
CA ILE A 266 -9.95 -18.00 5.93
C ILE A 266 -11.13 -18.69 5.24
N LEU A 267 -12.17 -17.94 4.88
CA LEU A 267 -13.33 -18.46 4.17
C LEU A 267 -12.94 -19.03 2.80
N SER A 268 -12.02 -18.40 2.08
CA SER A 268 -11.51 -18.90 0.79
C SER A 268 -10.84 -20.27 0.93
N ILE A 269 -10.06 -20.46 2.00
CA ILE A 269 -9.36 -21.73 2.28
C ILE A 269 -10.35 -22.82 2.67
N LEU A 270 -11.37 -22.49 3.48
CA LEU A 270 -12.39 -23.44 3.89
C LEU A 270 -13.25 -23.90 2.71
N PHE A 271 -13.61 -22.98 1.81
CA PHE A 271 -14.41 -23.30 0.64
C PHE A 271 -13.66 -24.19 -0.36
N ASP A 272 -12.38 -23.93 -0.59
CA ASP A 272 -11.52 -24.75 -1.46
C ASP A 272 -11.38 -26.19 -0.93
N LYS A 273 -11.21 -26.36 0.39
CA LYS A 273 -11.19 -27.69 1.03
C LYS A 273 -12.50 -28.45 0.88
N TRP A 274 -13.64 -27.77 0.90
CA TRP A 274 -14.95 -28.41 0.76
C TRP A 274 -15.23 -28.85 -0.68
N LYS A 275 -14.75 -28.09 -1.67
CA LYS A 275 -14.90 -28.44 -3.09
C LYS A 275 -14.00 -29.59 -3.54
N ASN A 276 -12.85 -29.77 -2.90
CA ASN A 276 -11.89 -30.82 -3.21
C ASN A 276 -12.09 -32.11 -2.38
N ARG A 277 -13.17 -32.20 -1.60
CA ARG A 277 -13.65 -33.42 -0.93
C ARG A 277 -14.83 -33.99 -1.68
#